data_AF-A0A7J3FRU1-F1
#
_entry.id   AF-A0A7J3FRU1-F1
#
_cell.length_a   1.000
_cell.length_b   1.000
_cell.length_c   1.000
_cell.angle_alpha   90.00
_cell.angle_beta   90.00
_cell.angle_gamma   90.00
#
_symmetry.space_group_name_H-M   'P 1'
#
loop_
_entity.id
_entity.type
_entity.pdbx_description
1 polymer ?
#
loop_
_entity_poly.entity_id
_entity_poly.type
_entity_poly.pdbx_seq_one_letter_code
_entity_poly.pdbx_strand_id
1 'polypeptide(L)' 'MRQILELMAVRGWVEVLEGYPRRYQVTAKGEEIYYQTEEFREFYRSMRFERGCSDREMNFFAGELPSSIAYYRRRNSF' A
#
# COMPACT_ATOMS: atom_id res chain seq x y z
N MET A 1 -5.20 18.26 5.87
CA MET A 1 -5.19 17.68 4.51
C MET A 1 -4.07 18.22 3.61
N ARG A 2 -3.82 19.54 3.51
CA ARG A 2 -2.73 20.13 2.69
C ARG A 2 -1.32 19.56 2.95
N GLN A 3 -0.95 19.35 4.22
CA GLN A 3 0.35 18.79 4.61
C GLN A 3 0.61 17.38 4.08
N ILE A 4 -0.44 16.55 3.92
CA ILE A 4 -0.30 15.17 3.43
C ILE A 4 0.02 15.19 1.94
N LEU A 5 -0.69 16.00 1.15
CA LEU A 5 -0.44 16.12 -0.29
C LEU A 5 0.94 16.71 -0.58
N GLU A 6 1.37 17.70 0.21
CA GLU A 6 2.74 18.25 0.12
C GLU A 6 3.79 17.17 0.45
N LEU A 7 3.56 16.35 1.48
CA LEU A 7 4.46 15.24 1.84
C LEU A 7 4.51 14.14 0.76
N MET A 8 3.36 13.77 0.20
CA MET A 8 3.29 12.80 -0.90
C MET A 8 4.00 13.35 -2.15
N ALA A 9 3.91 14.67 -2.40
CA ALA A 9 4.64 15.32 -3.48
C ALA A 9 6.15 15.31 -3.26
N VAL A 10 6.61 15.61 -2.04
CA VAL A 10 8.05 15.50 -1.64
C VAL A 10 8.57 14.07 -1.83
N ARG A 11 7.74 13.06 -1.60
CA ARG A 11 8.11 11.64 -1.82
C ARG A 11 8.01 11.18 -3.28
N GLY A 12 7.51 12.05 -4.16
CA GLY A 12 7.32 11.78 -5.59
C GLY A 12 6.18 10.82 -5.88
N TRP A 13 5.18 10.71 -4.99
CA TRP A 13 3.99 9.87 -5.19
C TRP A 13 2.86 10.61 -5.92
N VAL A 14 2.85 11.93 -5.83
CA VAL A 14 1.93 12.81 -6.57
C VAL A 14 2.73 13.97 -7.12
N GLU A 15 2.41 14.43 -8.31
CA GLU A 15 2.91 15.67 -8.88
C GLU A 15 1.89 16.78 -8.69
N VAL A 16 2.38 18.02 -8.56
CA VAL A 16 1.53 19.21 -8.47
C VAL A 16 1.48 19.85 -9.85
N LEU A 17 0.29 19.93 -10.43
CA LEU A 17 0.08 20.56 -11.73
C LEU A 17 -0.08 22.07 -11.55
N GLU A 18 0.51 22.85 -12.46
CA GLU A 18 0.38 24.31 -12.48
C GLU A 18 -1.08 24.73 -12.72
N GLY A 19 -1.55 25.74 -11.99
CA GLY A 19 -2.90 26.30 -12.13
C GLY A 19 -3.58 26.60 -10.80
N TYR A 20 -4.62 27.43 -10.86
CA TYR A 20 -5.52 27.69 -9.74
C TYR A 20 -6.93 27.21 -10.09
N PRO A 21 -7.51 26.29 -9.30
CA PRO A 21 -6.96 25.67 -8.08
C PRO A 21 -5.82 24.68 -8.38
N ARG A 22 -4.94 24.46 -7.39
CA ARG A 22 -3.87 23.45 -7.48
C ARG A 22 -4.48 22.08 -7.74
N ARG A 23 -3.97 21.36 -8.74
CA ARG A 23 -4.35 19.98 -9.05
C ARG A 23 -3.18 19.05 -8.72
N TYR A 24 -3.50 17.81 -8.40
CA TYR A 24 -2.53 16.77 -8.08
C TYR A 24 -2.79 15.56 -8.97
N GLN A 25 -1.72 14.95 -9.46
CA GLN A 25 -1.79 13.74 -10.27
C GLN A 25 -0.89 12.67 -9.67
N VAL A 26 -1.37 11.43 -9.59
CA VAL A 26 -0.58 10.33 -9.05
C VAL A 26 0.52 9.98 -10.05
N THR A 27 1.75 9.81 -9.57
CA THR A 27 2.87 9.40 -10.42
C THR A 27 2.88 7.88 -10.59
N ALA A 28 3.63 7.35 -11.57
CA ALA A 28 3.82 5.89 -11.68
C ALA A 28 4.34 5.26 -10.38
N LYS A 29 5.22 5.97 -9.65
CA LYS A 29 5.70 5.55 -8.32
C LYS A 29 4.58 5.57 -7.28
N GLY A 30 3.71 6.58 -7.32
CA GLY A 30 2.53 6.64 -6.47
C GLY A 30 1.54 5.50 -6.74
N GLU A 31 1.34 5.15 -8.02
CA GLU A 31 0.52 4.00 -8.42
C GLU A 31 1.14 2.69 -7.93
N GLU A 32 2.44 2.48 -8.09
CA GLU A 32 3.13 1.29 -7.58
C GLU A 32 2.94 1.13 -6.05
N ILE A 33 3.15 2.22 -5.29
CA ILE A 33 2.92 2.21 -3.84
C ILE A 33 1.46 1.95 -3.50
N TYR A 34 0.52 2.52 -4.27
CA TYR A 34 -0.91 2.26 -4.08
C TYR A 34 -1.25 0.79 -4.28
N TYR A 35 -0.78 0.18 -5.38
CA TYR A 35 -0.99 -1.26 -5.64
C TYR A 35 -0.39 -2.14 -4.56
N GLN A 36 0.84 -1.86 -4.12
CA GLN A 36 1.45 -2.58 -3.00
C GLN A 36 0.63 -2.44 -1.71
N THR A 37 0.03 -1.27 -1.48
CA THR A 37 -0.81 -1.00 -0.30
C THR A 37 -2.15 -1.74 -0.37
N GLU A 38 -2.80 -1.80 -1.54
CA GLU A 38 -4.05 -2.53 -1.72
C GLU A 38 -3.83 -4.05 -1.61
N GLU A 39 -2.77 -4.60 -2.22
CA GLU A 39 -2.39 -6.00 -2.03
C GLU A 39 -2.11 -6.33 -0.56
N PHE A 40 -1.41 -5.43 0.14
CA PHE A 40 -1.19 -5.56 1.57
C PHE A 40 -2.51 -5.56 2.36
N ARG A 41 -3.45 -4.70 1.97
CA ARG A 41 -4.75 -4.59 2.63
C ARG A 41 -5.58 -5.85 2.46
N GLU A 42 -5.60 -6.43 1.27
CA GLU A 42 -6.28 -7.70 0.99
C GLU A 42 -5.64 -8.86 1.76
N PHE A 43 -4.31 -8.98 1.72
CA PHE A 43 -3.58 -9.97 2.49
C PHE A 43 -3.86 -9.84 3.99
N TYR A 44 -3.76 -8.62 4.54
CA TYR A 44 -4.01 -8.35 5.94
C TYR A 44 -5.45 -8.71 6.33
N ARG A 45 -6.41 -8.36 5.49
CA ARG A 45 -7.82 -8.69 5.70
C ARG A 45 -8.06 -10.19 5.73
N SER A 46 -7.52 -10.95 4.77
CA SER A 46 -7.67 -12.41 4.74
C SER A 46 -7.04 -13.06 5.98
N MET A 47 -5.81 -12.70 6.32
CA MET A 47 -5.13 -13.28 7.48
C MET A 47 -5.83 -12.94 8.80
N ARG A 48 -6.27 -11.70 8.98
CA ARG A 48 -6.93 -11.27 10.22
C ARG A 48 -8.35 -11.83 10.35
N PHE A 49 -9.17 -11.71 9.31
CA PHE A 49 -10.61 -11.97 9.40
C PHE A 49 -11.01 -13.36 8.93
N GLU A 50 -10.34 -13.94 7.94
CA GLU A 50 -10.68 -15.28 7.42
C GLU A 50 -9.93 -16.38 8.15
N ARG A 51 -8.68 -16.11 8.56
CA ARG A 51 -7.81 -17.10 9.23
C ARG A 51 -7.65 -16.85 10.73
N GLY A 52 -8.17 -15.74 11.24
CA GLY A 52 -8.17 -15.44 12.68
C GLY A 52 -6.78 -15.17 13.27
N CYS A 53 -5.81 -14.74 12.46
CA CYS A 53 -4.45 -14.49 12.95
C CYS A 53 -4.41 -13.40 14.03
N SER A 54 -3.68 -13.70 15.10
CA SER A 54 -3.42 -12.80 16.23
C SER A 54 -2.55 -11.61 15.83
N ASP A 55 -2.55 -10.55 16.65
CA ASP A 55 -1.72 -9.35 16.38
C ASP A 55 -0.23 -9.68 16.30
N ARG A 56 0.22 -10.70 17.04
CA ARG A 56 1.60 -11.18 17.00
C ARG A 56 1.95 -11.82 15.66
N GLU A 57 1.05 -12.63 15.11
CA GLU A 57 1.22 -13.25 13.79
C GLU A 57 1.15 -12.20 12.68
N MET A 58 0.23 -11.23 12.79
CA MET A 58 0.15 -10.12 11.85
C MET A 58 1.44 -9.28 11.84
N ASN A 59 2.03 -9.00 13.00
CA ASN A 59 3.30 -8.29 13.10
C ASN A 59 4.48 -9.09 12.53
N PHE A 60 4.47 -10.42 12.64
CA PHE A 60 5.46 -11.28 12.00
C PHE A 60 5.38 -11.16 10.46
N PHE A 61 4.18 -11.24 9.89
CA PHE A 61 3.99 -11.06 8.44
C PHE A 61 4.30 -9.64 7.96
N ALA A 62 4.03 -8.62 8.79
CA ALA A 62 4.39 -7.23 8.49
C ALA A 62 5.92 -7.00 8.49
N GLY A 63 6.69 -7.79 9.24
CA GLY A 63 8.16 -7.74 9.21
C GLY A 63 8.77 -8.44 8.00
N GLU A 64 8.12 -9.49 7.50
CA GLU A 64 8.57 -10.31 6.36
C GLU A 64 7.74 -10.07 5.09
N LEU A 65 7.34 -8.81 4.88
CA LEU A 65 6.31 -8.39 3.92
C LEU A 65 6.48 -8.92 2.48
N PRO A 66 7.64 -8.73 1.81
CA PRO A 66 7.79 -9.17 0.43
C PRO A 66 7.71 -10.70 0.27
N SER A 67 8.28 -11.45 1.22
CA SER A 67 8.28 -12.92 1.21
C SER A 67 6.92 -13.50 1.58
N SER A 68 6.20 -12.88 2.52
CA SER A 68 4.87 -13.31 2.96
C SER A 68 3.81 -13.12 1.86
N ILE A 69 3.84 -11.99 1.16
CA ILE A 69 2.97 -11.72 0.01
C ILE A 69 3.35 -12.64 -1.17
N ALA A 70 4.64 -12.84 -1.44
CA ALA A 70 5.09 -13.77 -2.48
C ALA A 70 4.67 -15.22 -2.21
N TYR A 71 4.73 -15.66 -0.95
CA TYR A 71 4.22 -16.96 -0.52
C TYR A 71 2.70 -17.07 -0.70
N TYR A 72 1.96 -16.01 -0.34
CA TYR A 72 0.51 -15.94 -0.52
C TYR A 72 0.10 -16.07 -2.00
N ARG A 73 0.77 -15.35 -2.91
CA ARG A 73 0.53 -15.43 -4.37
C ARG A 73 0.68 -16.85 -4.90
N ARG A 74 1.73 -17.57 -4.49
CA ARG A 74 1.99 -18.96 -4.93
C ARG A 74 0.90 -19.96 -4.53
N ARG A 75 0.14 -19.68 -3.47
CA ARG A 75 -0.93 -20.57 -2.97
C ARG A 75 -2.33 -20.22 -3.46
N ASN A 76 -2.56 -19.04 -4.03
CA ASN A 76 -3.91 -18.55 -4.36
C ASN A 76 -4.17 -18.38 -5.87
N SER A 77 -3.38 -18.99 -6.75
CA SER A 77 -3.60 -18.99 -8.21
C SER A 77 -3.99 -17.61 -8.76
N PHE A 78 -3.10 -16.61 -8.57
CA PHE A 78 -3.17 -15.30 -9.21
C PHE A 78 -2.12 -15.20 -10.33
#